data_AF-A0A1M3D825-F1
#
_entry.id   AF-A0A1M3D825-F1
#
_cell.length_a   1.000
_cell.length_b   1.000
_cell.length_c   1.000
_cell.angle_alpha   90.00
_cell.angle_beta   90.00
_cell.angle_gamma   90.00
#
_symmetry.space_group_name_H-M   'P 1'
#
loop_
_entity.id
_entity.type
_entity.pdbx_description
1 polymer ?
#
loop_
_entity_poly.entity_id
_entity_poly.type
_entity_poly.pdbx_seq_one_letter_code
_entity_poly.pdbx_strand_id
1 'polypeptide(L)'
;MIATILTLLGMALAPAAAPSSPQQAPSEIAAAAPVRDWRAIAESDLLVMDLAPDRAGRPRRVVIQLMPAPFSQAWIGNIRRLAAAHWWDGAAINRVQDDYVAQWGGDTAKHPVPAGLATTSQADYVADLGRTAVDGALLHEVATRRIVGRLATAGHDPYAPLTFTWRGWPIAAEQSATGATTAWPVHCYGMVGVGRDMPPDAGSGAELYAVIGHAPRHLDRNIALVGRVIEGIELLSALPRGTEALGMYVSEAERVPIVSIRMASELPAAERPRYEYLATESDSFARYADARANRRDGFFIRPAGGADICNVPTPVRRTTR
;
A
#
# COMPACT_ATOMS: atom_id res chain seq x y z
N MET A 1 -26.33 27.28 81.49
CA MET A 1 -25.20 26.57 80.85
C MET A 1 -25.71 25.97 79.56
N ILE A 2 -25.39 26.58 78.42
CA ILE A 2 -25.80 26.11 77.08
C ILE A 2 -24.58 25.41 76.48
N ALA A 3 -24.69 24.11 76.20
CA ALA A 3 -23.64 23.31 75.57
C ALA A 3 -23.82 23.33 74.05
N THR A 4 -22.88 23.97 73.35
CA THR A 4 -22.85 24.04 71.89
C THR A 4 -22.12 22.81 71.34
N ILE A 5 -22.82 21.96 70.60
CA ILE A 5 -22.25 20.81 69.88
C ILE A 5 -21.71 21.31 68.53
N LEU A 6 -20.40 21.18 68.32
CA LEU A 6 -19.71 21.54 67.08
C LEU A 6 -19.63 20.29 66.19
N THR A 7 -20.42 20.24 65.12
CA THR A 7 -20.36 19.19 64.09
C THR A 7 -19.20 19.48 63.13
N LEU A 8 -18.15 18.65 63.14
CA LEU A 8 -17.09 18.68 62.13
C LEU A 8 -17.61 18.07 60.81
N LEU A 9 -17.70 18.91 59.77
CA LEU A 9 -17.95 18.49 58.40
C LEU A 9 -16.63 18.00 57.79
N GLY A 10 -16.47 16.68 57.62
CA GLY A 10 -15.33 16.10 56.94
C GLY A 10 -15.39 16.36 55.44
N MET A 11 -14.49 17.20 54.91
CA MET A 11 -14.24 17.33 53.48
C MET A 11 -13.65 16.02 52.95
N ALA A 12 -14.43 15.24 52.21
CA ALA A 12 -13.92 14.15 51.40
C ALA A 12 -13.09 14.74 50.25
N LEU A 13 -11.76 14.59 50.31
CA LEU A 13 -10.91 14.83 49.15
C LEU A 13 -11.25 13.80 48.08
N ALA A 14 -11.87 14.24 46.99
CA ALA A 14 -12.02 13.43 45.80
C ALA A 14 -10.61 13.09 45.25
N PRO A 15 -10.33 11.83 44.88
CA PRO A 15 -9.06 11.49 44.26
C PRO A 15 -8.93 12.27 42.94
N ALA A 16 -7.82 13.01 42.81
CA ALA A 16 -7.47 13.63 41.55
C ALA A 16 -7.40 12.55 40.48
N ALA A 17 -8.19 12.69 39.41
CA ALA A 17 -8.12 11.82 38.26
C ALA A 17 -6.67 11.82 37.76
N ALA A 18 -6.02 10.65 37.74
CA ALA A 18 -4.72 10.52 37.13
C ALA A 18 -4.82 11.05 35.68
N PRO A 19 -3.85 11.87 35.22
CA PRO A 19 -3.84 12.28 33.83
C PRO A 19 -3.87 11.01 32.98
N SER A 20 -4.92 10.86 32.17
CA SER A 20 -5.01 9.79 31.20
C SER A 20 -3.72 9.80 30.39
N SER A 21 -2.97 8.69 30.39
CA SER A 21 -1.75 8.58 29.59
C SER A 21 -2.03 9.11 28.18
N PRO A 22 -1.18 10.01 27.63
CA PRO A 22 -1.39 10.57 26.30
C PRO A 22 -1.69 9.45 25.32
N GLN A 23 -2.78 9.57 24.58
CA GLN A 23 -3.16 8.54 23.63
C GLN A 23 -2.09 8.46 22.53
N GLN A 24 -1.59 7.26 22.29
CA GLN A 24 -0.42 7.04 21.44
C GLN A 24 -0.70 7.46 19.99
N ALA A 25 0.29 8.07 19.34
CA ALA A 25 0.24 8.34 17.91
C ALA A 25 0.29 7.02 17.11
N PRO A 26 -0.21 6.97 15.86
CA PRO A 26 -0.20 5.76 15.05
C PRO A 26 1.19 5.12 14.91
N SER A 27 2.24 5.94 14.72
CA SER A 27 3.62 5.45 14.61
C SER A 27 4.13 4.79 15.89
N GLU A 28 3.74 5.30 17.07
CA GLU A 28 4.11 4.73 18.36
C GLU A 28 3.42 3.39 18.59
N ILE A 29 2.14 3.28 18.19
CA ILE A 29 1.39 2.02 18.25
C ILE A 29 2.04 0.95 17.37
N ALA A 30 2.40 1.31 16.13
CA ALA A 30 3.10 0.40 15.23
C ALA A 30 4.47 -0.01 15.79
N ALA A 31 5.27 0.95 16.28
CA ALA A 31 6.59 0.68 16.86
C ALA A 31 6.52 -0.23 18.10
N ALA A 32 5.47 -0.11 18.92
CA ALA A 32 5.25 -0.93 20.10
C ALA A 32 4.58 -2.29 19.81
N ALA A 33 4.20 -2.58 18.57
CA ALA A 33 3.53 -3.83 18.22
C ALA A 33 4.46 -5.04 18.48
N PRO A 34 3.97 -6.11 19.13
CA PRO A 34 4.78 -7.27 19.46
C PRO A 34 5.23 -8.00 18.19
N VAL A 35 6.40 -8.65 18.23
CA VAL A 35 6.99 -9.36 17.08
C VAL A 35 6.01 -10.33 16.41
N ARG A 36 5.16 -11.00 17.19
CA ARG A 36 4.12 -11.92 16.67
C ARG A 36 3.06 -11.26 15.78
N ASP A 37 2.94 -9.93 15.79
CA ASP A 37 2.01 -9.18 14.95
C ASP A 37 2.69 -8.74 13.64
N TRP A 38 4.00 -8.96 13.48
CA TRP A 38 4.71 -8.68 12.24
C TRP A 38 4.77 -9.94 11.37
N ARG A 39 4.71 -9.75 10.05
CA ARG A 39 4.75 -10.81 9.04
C ARG A 39 5.87 -10.52 8.07
N ALA A 40 6.78 -11.48 7.91
CA ALA A 40 7.84 -11.38 6.92
C ALA A 40 7.28 -11.26 5.50
N ILE A 41 7.89 -10.39 4.70
CA ILE A 41 7.67 -10.32 3.26
C ILE A 41 8.71 -11.21 2.60
N ALA A 42 8.28 -12.14 1.75
CA ALA A 42 9.18 -13.06 1.07
C ALA A 42 10.13 -12.28 0.13
N GLU A 43 11.41 -12.66 0.10
CA GLU A 43 12.39 -12.09 -0.85
C GLU A 43 11.95 -12.30 -2.30
N SER A 44 11.21 -13.38 -2.57
CA SER A 44 10.60 -13.63 -3.87
C SER A 44 9.51 -12.63 -4.22
N ASP A 45 8.97 -11.86 -3.28
CA ASP A 45 7.90 -10.89 -3.54
C ASP A 45 8.41 -9.45 -3.53
N LEU A 46 9.73 -9.27 -3.53
CA LEU A 46 10.37 -7.96 -3.54
C LEU A 46 11.09 -7.73 -4.86
N LEU A 47 10.77 -6.62 -5.50
CA LEU A 47 11.47 -6.08 -6.66
C LEU A 47 12.31 -4.89 -6.18
N VAL A 48 13.61 -4.92 -6.42
CA VAL A 48 14.57 -3.88 -6.04
C VAL A 48 14.94 -3.11 -7.29
N MET A 49 14.60 -1.83 -7.31
CA MET A 49 14.94 -0.89 -8.38
C MET A 49 16.03 0.06 -7.89
N ASP A 50 17.20 -0.02 -8.52
CA ASP A 50 18.27 0.95 -8.32
C ASP A 50 18.24 1.97 -9.45
N LEU A 51 18.01 3.22 -9.09
CA LEU A 51 18.11 4.36 -9.99
C LEU A 51 19.56 4.86 -10.00
N ALA A 52 19.95 5.58 -11.06
CA ALA A 52 21.23 6.28 -11.10
C ALA A 52 21.42 7.12 -9.82
N PRO A 53 22.63 7.36 -9.30
CA PRO A 53 22.82 8.21 -8.13
C PRO A 53 22.22 9.61 -8.35
N ASP A 54 21.89 10.30 -7.27
CA ASP A 54 21.50 11.71 -7.37
C ASP A 54 22.70 12.62 -7.68
N ARG A 55 22.46 13.93 -7.80
CA ARG A 55 23.53 14.91 -8.11
C ARG A 55 24.66 14.95 -7.07
N ALA A 56 24.41 14.49 -5.83
CA ALA A 56 25.40 14.41 -4.77
C ALA A 56 26.07 13.01 -4.71
N GLY A 57 25.77 12.12 -5.65
CA GLY A 57 26.29 10.75 -5.68
C GLY A 57 25.62 9.81 -4.69
N ARG A 58 24.50 10.19 -4.07
CA ARG A 58 23.80 9.32 -3.11
C ARG A 58 23.06 8.21 -3.86
N PRO A 59 23.13 6.95 -3.38
CA PRO A 59 22.39 5.86 -4.00
C PRO A 59 20.88 6.09 -3.87
N ARG A 60 20.14 5.68 -4.90
CA ARG A 60 18.68 5.79 -4.95
C ARG A 60 18.07 4.41 -5.18
N ARG A 61 17.61 3.79 -4.10
CA ARG A 61 16.98 2.48 -4.13
C ARG A 61 15.51 2.59 -3.79
N VAL A 62 14.68 1.97 -4.62
CA VAL A 62 13.24 1.80 -4.41
C VAL A 62 12.97 0.32 -4.27
N VAL A 63 12.20 -0.07 -3.25
CA VAL A 63 11.76 -1.45 -3.05
C VAL A 63 10.26 -1.55 -3.24
N ILE A 64 9.85 -2.43 -4.15
CA ILE A 64 8.46 -2.69 -4.51
C ILE A 64 8.10 -4.09 -4.01
N GLN A 65 7.05 -4.18 -3.19
CA GLN A 65 6.43 -5.45 -2.84
C GLN A 65 5.41 -5.82 -3.94
N LEU A 66 5.51 -7.02 -4.50
CA LEU A 66 4.53 -7.59 -5.42
C LEU A 66 3.33 -8.17 -4.66
N MET A 67 2.15 -8.09 -5.27
CA MET A 67 0.90 -8.53 -4.66
C MET A 67 0.78 -10.07 -4.63
N PRO A 68 0.20 -10.64 -3.56
CA PRO A 68 -0.10 -12.07 -3.51
C PRO A 68 -1.34 -12.43 -4.33
N ALA A 69 -1.44 -13.70 -4.71
CA ALA A 69 -2.64 -14.28 -5.33
C ALA A 69 -3.88 -14.07 -4.44
N PRO A 70 -5.05 -13.74 -5.02
CA PRO A 70 -5.42 -13.98 -6.43
C PRO A 70 -5.15 -12.82 -7.39
N PHE A 71 -4.73 -11.66 -6.92
CA PHE A 71 -4.71 -10.45 -7.75
C PHE A 71 -3.53 -10.40 -8.73
N SER A 72 -3.80 -10.05 -9.98
CA SER A 72 -2.83 -9.68 -11.00
C SER A 72 -1.69 -10.69 -11.27
N GLN A 73 -1.97 -11.99 -11.10
CA GLN A 73 -0.93 -13.04 -11.16
C GLN A 73 -0.30 -13.20 -12.54
N ALA A 74 -1.03 -12.98 -13.63
CA ALA A 74 -0.47 -13.01 -14.99
C ALA A 74 0.61 -11.92 -15.17
N TRP A 75 0.30 -10.67 -14.79
CA TRP A 75 1.28 -9.58 -14.84
C TRP A 75 2.45 -9.81 -13.90
N ILE A 76 2.23 -10.30 -12.69
CA ILE A 76 3.31 -10.58 -11.74
C ILE A 76 4.24 -11.68 -12.27
N GLY A 77 3.69 -12.71 -12.91
CA GLY A 77 4.48 -13.72 -13.64
C GLY A 77 5.33 -13.10 -14.76
N ASN A 78 4.77 -12.15 -15.51
CA ASN A 78 5.51 -11.43 -16.55
C ASN A 78 6.61 -10.53 -15.97
N ILE A 79 6.32 -9.79 -14.89
CA ILE A 79 7.28 -8.94 -14.19
C ILE A 79 8.48 -9.74 -13.72
N ARG A 80 8.26 -10.94 -13.17
CA ARG A 80 9.35 -11.84 -12.77
C ARG A 80 10.21 -12.28 -13.96
N ARG A 81 9.60 -12.59 -15.11
CA ARG A 81 10.35 -12.92 -16.34
C ARG A 81 11.14 -11.73 -16.88
N LEU A 82 10.55 -10.54 -16.86
CA LEU A 82 11.20 -9.29 -17.29
C LEU A 82 12.37 -8.93 -16.37
N ALA A 83 12.22 -9.12 -15.05
CA ALA A 83 13.28 -8.92 -14.08
C ALA A 83 14.43 -9.90 -14.30
N ALA A 84 14.14 -11.19 -14.49
CA ALA A 84 15.14 -12.21 -14.79
C ALA A 84 15.87 -11.98 -16.14
N ALA A 85 15.17 -11.37 -17.10
CA ALA A 85 15.76 -10.96 -18.38
C ALA A 85 16.47 -9.59 -18.33
N HIS A 86 16.53 -8.95 -17.16
CA HIS A 86 17.12 -7.62 -16.96
C HIS A 86 16.52 -6.54 -17.89
N TRP A 87 15.25 -6.67 -18.27
CA TRP A 87 14.64 -5.87 -19.34
C TRP A 87 14.56 -4.36 -19.02
N TRP A 88 14.55 -3.98 -17.75
CA TRP A 88 14.53 -2.57 -17.34
C TRP A 88 15.92 -1.94 -17.18
N ASP A 89 17.01 -2.70 -17.34
CA ASP A 89 18.35 -2.15 -17.20
C ASP A 89 18.63 -1.15 -18.33
N GLY A 90 19.04 0.07 -17.95
CA GLY A 90 19.23 1.16 -18.91
C GLY A 90 17.92 1.82 -19.38
N ALA A 91 16.76 1.32 -18.95
CA ALA A 91 15.51 2.07 -19.09
C ALA A 91 15.52 3.30 -18.16
N ALA A 92 14.41 4.03 -18.09
CA ALA A 92 14.32 5.21 -17.24
C ALA A 92 12.91 5.45 -16.73
N ILE A 93 12.82 6.20 -15.63
CA ILE A 93 11.61 6.97 -15.33
C ILE A 93 11.46 8.01 -16.44
N ASN A 94 10.40 7.90 -17.24
CA ASN A 94 10.21 8.65 -18.48
C ASN A 94 9.01 9.60 -18.45
N ARG A 95 8.19 9.51 -17.40
CA ARG A 95 6.97 10.28 -17.21
C ARG A 95 6.72 10.52 -15.73
N VAL A 96 6.46 11.77 -15.36
CA VAL A 96 6.05 12.16 -14.01
C VAL A 96 4.95 13.20 -14.13
N GLN A 97 3.73 12.79 -13.79
CA GLN A 97 2.57 13.68 -13.76
C GLN A 97 2.29 14.10 -12.31
N ASP A 98 2.14 15.41 -12.12
CA ASP A 98 1.86 15.98 -10.80
C ASP A 98 0.57 15.39 -10.20
N ASP A 99 0.60 15.13 -8.89
CA ASP A 99 -0.49 14.53 -8.11
C ASP A 99 -1.10 13.26 -8.73
N TYR A 100 -0.31 12.51 -9.50
CA TYR A 100 -0.81 11.32 -10.21
C TYR A 100 0.19 10.16 -10.14
N VAL A 101 1.10 10.04 -11.12
CA VAL A 101 2.02 8.89 -11.21
C VAL A 101 3.42 9.26 -11.68
N ALA A 102 4.41 8.48 -11.22
CA ALA A 102 5.73 8.37 -11.84
C ALA A 102 5.83 7.02 -12.56
N GLN A 103 6.24 7.03 -13.83
CA GLN A 103 6.14 5.88 -14.74
C GLN A 103 7.47 5.59 -15.43
N TRP A 104 7.69 4.30 -15.71
CA TRP A 104 8.90 3.77 -16.32
C TRP A 104 8.63 2.58 -17.24
N GLY A 105 9.61 2.26 -18.10
CA GLY A 105 9.48 1.20 -19.11
C GLY A 105 8.76 1.69 -20.36
N GLY A 106 7.89 0.86 -20.94
CA GLY A 106 6.90 1.28 -21.96
C GLY A 106 7.32 1.24 -23.43
N ASP A 107 8.60 1.39 -23.78
CA ASP A 107 9.01 1.38 -25.20
C ASP A 107 9.28 -0.06 -25.70
N THR A 108 8.26 -0.91 -25.68
CA THR A 108 8.37 -2.32 -26.13
C THR A 108 8.57 -2.46 -27.64
N ALA A 109 8.29 -1.41 -28.42
CA ALA A 109 8.58 -1.37 -29.84
C ALA A 109 10.08 -1.23 -30.11
N LYS A 110 10.81 -0.41 -29.33
CA LYS A 110 12.27 -0.28 -29.43
C LYS A 110 13.03 -1.28 -28.58
N HIS A 111 12.42 -1.78 -27.50
CA HIS A 111 12.99 -2.82 -26.65
C HIS A 111 12.02 -4.00 -26.53
N PRO A 112 12.03 -4.94 -27.50
CA PRO A 112 11.12 -6.08 -27.51
C PRO A 112 11.16 -6.85 -26.18
N VAL A 113 9.98 -7.21 -25.69
CA VAL A 113 9.87 -8.06 -24.48
C VAL A 113 10.31 -9.50 -24.80
N PRO A 114 10.82 -10.25 -23.81
CA PRO A 114 11.13 -11.67 -23.98
C PRO A 114 9.92 -12.47 -24.46
N ALA A 115 10.16 -13.52 -25.25
CA ALA A 115 9.11 -14.45 -25.62
C ALA A 115 8.53 -15.20 -24.41
N GLY A 116 7.28 -15.65 -24.50
CA GLY A 116 6.65 -16.48 -23.46
C GLY A 116 6.10 -15.71 -22.27
N LEU A 117 5.89 -14.39 -22.39
CA LEU A 117 5.02 -13.67 -21.46
C LEU A 117 3.59 -14.24 -21.56
N ALA A 118 2.94 -14.37 -20.41
CA ALA A 118 1.54 -14.75 -20.33
C ALA A 118 0.66 -13.64 -20.90
N THR A 119 -0.41 -14.02 -21.61
CA THR A 119 -1.47 -13.10 -22.01
C THR A 119 -2.14 -12.52 -20.76
N THR A 120 -2.37 -11.22 -20.78
CA THR A 120 -3.07 -10.47 -19.73
C THR A 120 -4.44 -10.05 -20.22
N SER A 121 -5.39 -9.84 -19.31
CA SER A 121 -6.77 -9.54 -19.65
C SER A 121 -7.39 -8.55 -18.67
N GLN A 122 -8.30 -7.71 -19.18
CA GLN A 122 -9.07 -6.79 -18.34
C GLN A 122 -9.98 -7.52 -17.33
N ALA A 123 -10.31 -8.78 -17.60
CA ALA A 123 -11.04 -9.63 -16.66
C ALA A 123 -10.28 -9.83 -15.33
N ASP A 124 -8.95 -9.77 -15.37
CA ASP A 124 -8.07 -10.03 -14.21
C ASP A 124 -7.78 -8.76 -13.40
N TYR A 125 -8.43 -7.63 -13.69
CA TYR A 125 -8.40 -6.43 -12.84
C TYR A 125 -9.16 -6.63 -11.52
N VAL A 126 -9.99 -7.66 -11.44
CA VAL A 126 -10.76 -8.05 -10.26
C VAL A 126 -10.48 -9.51 -9.91
N ALA A 127 -10.81 -9.90 -8.69
CA ALA A 127 -10.80 -11.29 -8.25
C ALA A 127 -12.14 -11.67 -7.60
N ASP A 128 -12.58 -12.89 -7.86
CA ASP A 128 -13.71 -13.49 -7.15
C ASP A 128 -13.22 -14.05 -5.81
N LEU A 129 -13.81 -13.57 -4.71
CA LEU A 129 -13.53 -14.05 -3.35
C LEU A 129 -14.56 -15.09 -2.88
N GLY A 130 -15.46 -15.51 -3.77
CA GLY A 130 -16.57 -16.41 -3.48
C GLY A 130 -17.63 -15.72 -2.62
N ARG A 131 -18.38 -16.54 -1.87
CA ARG A 131 -19.41 -16.02 -0.96
C ARG A 131 -18.76 -15.54 0.33
N THR A 132 -18.98 -14.28 0.69
CA THR A 132 -18.49 -13.71 1.94
C THR A 132 -19.61 -13.12 2.79
N ALA A 133 -19.35 -12.97 4.08
CA ALA A 133 -20.24 -12.35 5.05
C ALA A 133 -19.45 -11.42 5.97
N VAL A 134 -20.09 -10.35 6.41
CA VAL A 134 -19.53 -9.42 7.41
C VAL A 134 -19.99 -9.84 8.79
N ASP A 135 -19.04 -10.00 9.71
CA ASP A 135 -19.28 -10.20 11.15
C ASP A 135 -18.49 -9.12 11.92
N GLY A 136 -19.22 -8.14 12.47
CA GLY A 136 -18.62 -6.94 13.05
C GLY A 136 -17.72 -6.20 12.06
N ALA A 137 -16.43 -6.10 12.37
CA ALA A 137 -15.43 -5.43 11.54
C ALA A 137 -14.67 -6.40 10.61
N LEU A 138 -15.06 -7.66 10.54
CA LEU A 138 -14.35 -8.69 9.80
C LEU A 138 -15.18 -9.19 8.62
N LEU A 139 -14.52 -9.38 7.49
CA LEU A 139 -15.06 -10.06 6.32
C LEU A 139 -14.59 -11.51 6.36
N HIS A 140 -15.51 -12.46 6.23
CA HIS A 140 -15.23 -13.90 6.28
C HIS A 140 -15.78 -14.62 5.06
N GLU A 141 -15.08 -15.64 4.61
CA GLU A 141 -15.58 -16.58 3.61
C GLU A 141 -16.67 -17.47 4.22
N VAL A 142 -17.84 -17.57 3.58
CA VAL A 142 -19.02 -18.25 4.16
C VAL A 142 -18.77 -19.74 4.36
N ALA A 143 -18.15 -20.41 3.39
CA ALA A 143 -17.98 -21.86 3.41
C ALA A 143 -16.96 -22.31 4.47
N THR A 144 -15.84 -21.57 4.61
CA THR A 144 -14.71 -21.96 5.46
C THR A 144 -14.63 -21.19 6.77
N ARG A 145 -15.42 -20.11 6.92
CA ARG A 145 -15.33 -19.10 8.00
C ARG A 145 -13.97 -18.41 8.11
N ARG A 146 -13.09 -18.60 7.13
CA ARG A 146 -11.75 -17.99 7.11
C ARG A 146 -11.87 -16.47 7.00
N ILE A 147 -11.10 -15.76 7.80
CA ILE A 147 -10.98 -14.30 7.69
C ILE A 147 -10.41 -13.95 6.31
N VAL A 148 -11.17 -13.16 5.57
CA VAL A 148 -10.80 -12.54 4.29
C VAL A 148 -10.22 -11.15 4.53
N GLY A 149 -10.66 -10.43 5.55
CA GLY A 149 -10.06 -9.13 5.84
C GLY A 149 -10.74 -8.39 6.97
N ARG A 150 -10.21 -7.21 7.28
CA ARG A 150 -10.77 -6.28 8.27
C ARG A 150 -11.27 -5.03 7.56
N LEU A 151 -12.53 -4.69 7.74
CA LEU A 151 -13.14 -3.50 7.18
C LEU A 151 -12.39 -2.24 7.66
N ALA A 152 -12.17 -1.29 6.74
CA ALA A 152 -11.39 -0.09 7.04
C ALA A 152 -12.09 0.81 8.06
N THR A 153 -13.41 1.00 7.92
CA THR A 153 -14.31 1.64 8.88
C THR A 153 -15.77 1.26 8.56
N ALA A 154 -16.72 1.69 9.40
CA ALA A 154 -18.16 1.68 9.10
C ALA A 154 -18.60 2.87 8.19
N GLY A 155 -17.66 3.56 7.52
CA GLY A 155 -17.89 4.74 6.69
C GLY A 155 -17.99 4.42 5.20
N HIS A 156 -18.76 5.24 4.47
CA HIS A 156 -18.96 5.12 3.03
C HIS A 156 -17.69 5.50 2.27
N ASP A 157 -17.10 4.57 1.52
CA ASP A 157 -16.09 4.88 0.52
C ASP A 157 -16.82 5.35 -0.77
N PRO A 158 -16.46 6.49 -1.37
CA PRO A 158 -17.18 7.01 -2.52
C PRO A 158 -16.94 6.21 -3.80
N TYR A 159 -15.97 5.29 -3.82
CA TYR A 159 -15.59 4.49 -4.97
C TYR A 159 -16.07 3.04 -4.88
N ALA A 160 -16.36 2.53 -3.67
CA ALA A 160 -16.72 1.13 -3.46
C ALA A 160 -17.71 0.92 -2.30
N PRO A 161 -18.66 -0.03 -2.43
CA PRO A 161 -19.56 -0.40 -1.33
C PRO A 161 -18.85 -0.94 -0.09
N LEU A 162 -17.72 -1.64 -0.28
CA LEU A 162 -16.91 -2.21 0.79
C LEU A 162 -15.44 -1.88 0.58
N THR A 163 -14.75 -1.52 1.65
CA THR A 163 -13.28 -1.43 1.69
C THR A 163 -12.74 -2.14 2.93
N PHE A 164 -11.63 -2.85 2.75
CA PHE A 164 -11.01 -3.64 3.80
C PHE A 164 -9.51 -3.81 3.57
N THR A 165 -8.84 -4.27 4.62
CA THR A 165 -7.44 -4.68 4.57
C THR A 165 -7.36 -6.20 4.52
N TRP A 166 -6.53 -6.71 3.62
CA TRP A 166 -6.26 -8.14 3.48
C TRP A 166 -4.77 -8.38 3.33
N ARG A 167 -4.17 -9.11 4.29
CA ARG A 167 -2.73 -9.42 4.31
C ARG A 167 -1.85 -8.17 4.11
N GLY A 168 -2.24 -7.04 4.70
CA GLY A 168 -1.51 -5.78 4.54
C GLY A 168 -1.89 -4.96 3.30
N TRP A 169 -2.78 -5.43 2.43
CA TRP A 169 -3.17 -4.72 1.21
C TRP A 169 -4.51 -4.00 1.37
N PRO A 170 -4.65 -2.76 0.86
CA PRO A 170 -5.94 -2.09 0.79
C PRO A 170 -6.74 -2.66 -0.39
N ILE A 171 -7.95 -3.15 -0.11
CA ILE A 171 -8.83 -3.82 -1.07
C ILE A 171 -10.20 -3.16 -1.01
N ALA A 172 -10.83 -3.00 -2.17
CA ALA A 172 -12.23 -2.67 -2.32
C ALA A 172 -13.01 -3.88 -2.85
N ALA A 173 -14.31 -3.94 -2.56
CA ALA A 173 -15.17 -4.97 -3.07
C ALA A 173 -16.61 -4.51 -3.25
N GLU A 174 -17.34 -5.29 -4.05
CA GLU A 174 -18.78 -5.28 -4.13
C GLU A 174 -19.32 -6.68 -3.82
N GLN A 175 -20.41 -6.73 -3.07
CA GLN A 175 -21.15 -7.97 -2.81
C GLN A 175 -22.42 -7.98 -3.65
N SER A 176 -22.66 -9.07 -4.36
CA SER A 176 -23.93 -9.31 -5.04
C SER A 176 -25.03 -9.68 -4.04
N ALA A 177 -26.29 -9.65 -4.49
CA ALA A 177 -27.43 -10.07 -3.67
C ALA A 177 -27.34 -11.53 -3.17
N THR A 178 -26.55 -12.39 -3.82
CA THR A 178 -26.34 -13.80 -3.42
C THR A 178 -25.17 -13.97 -2.43
N GLY A 179 -24.50 -12.87 -2.08
CA GLY A 179 -23.32 -12.81 -1.21
C GLY A 179 -22.01 -13.10 -1.94
N ALA A 180 -22.02 -13.29 -3.27
CA ALA A 180 -20.80 -13.43 -4.06
C ALA A 180 -20.03 -12.09 -4.07
N THR A 181 -18.72 -12.14 -3.90
CA THR A 181 -17.89 -10.95 -3.64
C THR A 181 -16.82 -10.80 -4.70
N THR A 182 -16.92 -9.72 -5.46
CA THR A 182 -15.87 -9.32 -6.41
C THR A 182 -15.02 -8.25 -5.75
N ALA A 183 -13.70 -8.45 -5.72
CA ALA A 183 -12.76 -7.55 -5.06
C ALA A 183 -11.68 -7.05 -6.02
N TRP A 184 -11.07 -5.91 -5.70
CA TRP A 184 -9.95 -5.33 -6.44
C TRP A 184 -9.01 -4.55 -5.51
N PRO A 185 -7.70 -4.53 -5.78
CA PRO A 185 -6.80 -3.59 -5.14
C PRO A 185 -7.14 -2.15 -5.52
N VAL A 186 -6.88 -1.22 -4.59
CA VAL A 186 -7.21 0.20 -4.77
C VAL A 186 -5.96 1.04 -5.04
N HIS A 187 -6.08 2.06 -5.90
CA HIS A 187 -4.97 2.94 -6.31
C HIS A 187 -4.58 3.97 -5.23
N CYS A 188 -4.13 3.51 -4.07
CA CYS A 188 -3.57 4.38 -3.02
C CYS A 188 -2.17 4.90 -3.36
N TYR A 189 -1.70 5.92 -2.64
CA TYR A 189 -0.33 6.42 -2.74
C TYR A 189 0.70 5.28 -2.57
N GLY A 190 1.70 5.24 -3.44
CA GLY A 190 2.73 4.21 -3.50
C GLY A 190 2.30 2.91 -4.17
N MET A 191 1.03 2.71 -4.55
CA MET A 191 0.61 1.52 -5.29
C MET A 191 1.23 1.51 -6.68
N VAL A 192 1.65 0.33 -7.13
CA VAL A 192 2.31 0.11 -8.42
C VAL A 192 1.36 -0.58 -9.38
N GLY A 193 1.10 0.07 -10.51
CA GLY A 193 0.22 -0.43 -11.57
C GLY A 193 0.94 -0.64 -12.90
N VAL A 194 0.21 -1.20 -13.86
CA VAL A 194 0.72 -1.56 -15.19
C VAL A 194 0.28 -0.53 -16.22
N GLY A 195 1.25 0.06 -16.93
CA GLY A 195 0.97 0.87 -18.11
C GLY A 195 0.42 0.01 -19.24
N ARG A 196 -0.52 0.56 -19.99
CA ARG A 196 -1.19 -0.09 -21.11
C ARG A 196 -1.62 0.94 -22.15
N ASP A 197 -1.83 0.47 -23.37
CA ASP A 197 -2.48 1.25 -24.42
C ASP A 197 -4.02 1.17 -24.25
N MET A 198 -4.75 1.62 -25.26
CA MET A 198 -6.20 1.59 -25.32
C MET A 198 -6.75 0.16 -25.25
N PRO A 199 -7.90 -0.03 -24.55
CA PRO A 199 -8.62 -1.29 -24.57
C PRO A 199 -8.79 -1.85 -25.99
N PRO A 200 -8.68 -3.18 -26.19
CA PRO A 200 -8.63 -4.22 -25.16
C PRO A 200 -7.23 -4.51 -24.59
N ASP A 201 -6.20 -3.72 -24.95
CA ASP A 201 -4.87 -3.90 -24.34
C ASP A 201 -4.97 -3.82 -22.81
N ALA A 202 -4.24 -4.69 -22.13
CA ALA A 202 -4.20 -4.79 -20.68
C ALA A 202 -2.78 -4.64 -20.12
N GLY A 203 -1.82 -4.32 -21.00
CA GLY A 203 -0.41 -4.17 -20.67
C GLY A 203 0.27 -5.51 -20.35
N SER A 204 1.53 -5.65 -20.75
CA SER A 204 2.30 -6.87 -20.50
C SER A 204 2.92 -6.94 -19.09
N GLY A 205 2.97 -5.80 -18.39
CA GLY A 205 3.76 -5.61 -17.17
C GLY A 205 5.16 -5.02 -17.41
N ALA A 206 5.53 -4.74 -18.67
CA ALA A 206 6.80 -4.08 -19.01
C ALA A 206 6.79 -2.57 -18.72
N GLU A 207 5.64 -1.94 -18.86
CA GLU A 207 5.41 -0.56 -18.42
C GLU A 207 4.77 -0.56 -17.04
N LEU A 208 5.34 0.20 -16.12
CA LEU A 208 4.88 0.27 -14.74
C LEU A 208 4.85 1.71 -14.26
N TYR A 209 4.01 1.99 -13.28
CA TYR A 209 3.95 3.28 -12.63
C TYR A 209 3.72 3.12 -11.13
N ALA A 210 4.16 4.11 -10.35
CA ALA A 210 3.82 4.26 -8.94
C ALA A 210 2.92 5.49 -8.78
N VAL A 211 1.84 5.36 -8.00
CA VAL A 211 1.01 6.49 -7.60
C VAL A 211 1.81 7.40 -6.66
N ILE A 212 1.96 8.67 -7.02
CA ILE A 212 2.76 9.66 -6.27
C ILE A 212 1.94 10.85 -5.73
N GLY A 213 0.62 10.81 -5.87
CA GLY A 213 -0.30 11.85 -5.43
C GLY A 213 -1.52 11.32 -4.68
N HIS A 214 -2.57 12.14 -4.65
CA HIS A 214 -3.89 11.73 -4.18
C HIS A 214 -4.36 10.50 -4.96
N ALA A 215 -5.02 9.57 -4.27
CA ALA A 215 -5.37 8.25 -4.80
C ALA A 215 -6.25 8.38 -6.07
N PRO A 216 -5.76 8.02 -7.28
CA PRO A 216 -6.56 8.10 -8.50
C PRO A 216 -7.49 6.89 -8.61
N ARG A 217 -8.44 6.78 -7.67
CA ARG A 217 -9.36 5.64 -7.52
C ARG A 217 -10.29 5.42 -8.71
N HIS A 218 -10.36 6.36 -9.66
CA HIS A 218 -11.01 6.14 -10.96
C HIS A 218 -10.29 5.09 -11.82
N LEU A 219 -9.04 4.76 -11.52
CA LEU A 219 -8.28 3.69 -12.17
C LEU A 219 -8.62 2.30 -11.62
N ASP A 220 -9.28 2.21 -10.46
CA ASP A 220 -9.75 0.95 -9.91
C ASP A 220 -10.59 0.21 -10.95
N ARG A 221 -10.37 -1.10 -11.10
CA ARG A 221 -11.02 -1.99 -12.09
C ARG A 221 -10.79 -1.62 -13.56
N ASN A 222 -9.96 -0.62 -13.85
CA ASN A 222 -9.65 -0.18 -15.22
C ASN A 222 -8.18 -0.42 -15.61
N ILE A 223 -7.30 -0.50 -14.61
CA ILE A 223 -5.87 -0.79 -14.77
C ILE A 223 -5.44 -1.74 -13.64
N ALA A 224 -4.55 -2.69 -13.97
CA ALA A 224 -4.03 -3.65 -13.01
C ALA A 224 -3.08 -2.99 -12.00
N LEU A 225 -3.22 -3.34 -10.72
CA LEU A 225 -2.23 -3.10 -9.69
C LEU A 225 -1.46 -4.40 -9.38
N VAL A 226 -0.15 -4.32 -9.40
CA VAL A 226 0.76 -5.47 -9.25
C VAL A 226 1.54 -5.44 -7.95
N GLY A 227 1.54 -4.32 -7.23
CA GLY A 227 2.38 -4.15 -6.06
C GLY A 227 2.22 -2.80 -5.38
N ARG A 228 3.17 -2.50 -4.49
CA ARG A 228 3.33 -1.19 -3.85
C ARG A 228 4.79 -0.92 -3.55
N VAL A 229 5.20 0.34 -3.58
CA VAL A 229 6.47 0.79 -3.04
C VAL A 229 6.42 0.70 -1.51
N ILE A 230 7.38 0.00 -0.92
CA ILE A 230 7.52 -0.16 0.54
C ILE A 230 8.74 0.59 1.11
N GLU A 231 9.65 1.03 0.26
CA GLU A 231 10.81 1.88 0.59
C GLU A 231 11.16 2.75 -0.61
N GLY A 232 11.47 4.03 -0.39
CA GLY A 232 11.98 4.93 -1.44
C GLY A 232 10.91 5.58 -2.32
N ILE A 233 9.65 5.65 -1.90
CA ILE A 233 8.59 6.32 -2.68
C ILE A 233 8.89 7.81 -2.90
N GLU A 234 9.54 8.45 -1.92
CA GLU A 234 10.00 9.82 -1.99
C GLU A 234 11.00 10.07 -3.13
N LEU A 235 11.75 9.03 -3.54
CA LEU A 235 12.68 9.11 -4.67
C LEU A 235 11.95 9.19 -6.02
N LEU A 236 10.67 8.80 -6.05
CA LEU A 236 9.79 8.92 -7.21
C LEU A 236 8.90 10.18 -7.11
N SER A 237 8.27 10.42 -5.95
CA SER A 237 7.33 11.53 -5.79
C SER A 237 7.99 12.91 -5.76
N ALA A 238 9.28 12.99 -5.45
CA ALA A 238 10.04 14.24 -5.47
C ALA A 238 10.64 14.59 -6.84
N LEU A 239 10.51 13.72 -7.85
CA LEU A 239 11.08 13.96 -9.18
C LEU A 239 10.47 15.20 -9.85
N PRO A 240 11.25 15.99 -10.63
CA PRO A 240 10.69 17.07 -11.43
C PRO A 240 9.56 16.55 -12.33
N ARG A 241 8.52 17.37 -12.52
CA ARG A 241 7.33 16.99 -13.29
C ARG A 241 7.67 17.11 -14.76
N GLY A 242 7.17 16.19 -15.58
CA GLY A 242 7.27 16.32 -17.03
C GLY A 242 6.40 17.47 -17.53
N THR A 243 6.87 18.15 -18.57
CA THR A 243 6.21 19.35 -19.12
C THR A 243 5.41 19.07 -20.38
N GLU A 244 5.49 17.87 -20.95
CA GLU A 244 4.69 17.46 -22.10
C GLU A 244 3.33 16.89 -21.70
N ALA A 245 2.50 16.61 -22.70
CA ALA A 245 1.20 15.97 -22.51
C ALA A 245 1.30 14.75 -21.57
N LEU A 246 0.36 14.67 -20.63
CA LEU A 246 0.29 13.62 -19.60
C LEU A 246 1.52 13.56 -18.68
N GLY A 247 2.35 14.60 -18.61
CA GLY A 247 3.54 14.63 -17.74
C GLY A 247 4.74 13.86 -18.29
N MET A 248 4.81 13.66 -19.61
CA MET A 248 6.00 13.08 -20.25
C MET A 248 7.21 14.01 -20.12
N TYR A 249 8.41 13.44 -20.00
CA TYR A 249 9.65 14.22 -20.13
C TYR A 249 9.94 14.54 -21.58
N VAL A 250 10.41 15.77 -21.84
CA VAL A 250 10.72 16.26 -23.20
C VAL A 250 11.99 15.59 -23.72
N SER A 251 13.03 15.55 -22.89
CA SER A 251 14.38 15.16 -23.27
C SER A 251 14.90 13.98 -22.45
N GLU A 252 15.90 13.27 -22.99
CA GLU A 252 16.57 12.19 -22.26
C GLU A 252 17.27 12.68 -20.99
N ALA A 253 17.72 13.94 -20.96
CA ALA A 253 18.40 14.54 -19.80
C ALA A 253 17.48 14.75 -18.58
N GLU A 254 16.17 14.81 -18.79
CA GLU A 254 15.18 14.87 -17.70
C GLU A 254 14.84 13.50 -17.13
N ARG A 255 15.04 12.44 -17.93
CA ARG A 255 14.74 11.07 -17.51
C ARG A 255 15.68 10.64 -16.40
N VAL A 256 15.19 9.79 -15.50
CA VAL A 256 15.99 9.22 -14.42
C VAL A 256 16.38 7.80 -14.79
N PRO A 257 17.66 7.53 -15.11
CA PRO A 257 18.06 6.20 -15.56
C PRO A 257 17.87 5.16 -14.46
N ILE A 258 17.42 3.98 -14.88
CA ILE A 258 17.33 2.77 -14.07
C ILE A 258 18.65 2.01 -14.30
N VAL A 259 19.42 1.85 -13.23
CA VAL A 259 20.65 1.05 -13.25
C VAL A 259 20.29 -0.42 -13.29
N SER A 260 19.36 -0.84 -12.44
CA SER A 260 18.86 -2.20 -12.46
C SER A 260 17.48 -2.34 -11.84
N ILE A 261 16.74 -3.37 -12.26
CA ILE A 261 15.60 -3.91 -11.53
C ILE A 261 15.80 -5.42 -11.37
N ARG A 262 15.76 -5.90 -10.12
CA ARG A 262 15.99 -7.33 -9.79
C ARG A 262 14.97 -7.85 -8.80
N MET A 263 14.68 -9.14 -8.87
CA MET A 263 14.03 -9.81 -7.74
C MET A 263 15.01 -9.85 -6.56
N ALA A 264 14.56 -9.54 -5.34
CA ALA A 264 15.44 -9.57 -4.18
C ALA A 264 16.04 -10.96 -3.93
N SER A 265 15.32 -12.03 -4.29
CA SER A 265 15.80 -13.41 -4.25
C SER A 265 16.98 -13.69 -5.19
N GLU A 266 17.22 -12.86 -6.20
CA GLU A 266 18.33 -12.99 -7.16
C GLU A 266 19.56 -12.18 -6.74
N LEU A 267 19.43 -11.28 -5.77
CA LEU A 267 20.56 -10.52 -5.24
C LEU A 267 21.48 -11.43 -4.40
N PRO A 268 22.78 -11.08 -4.28
CA PRO A 268 23.68 -11.71 -3.32
C PRO A 268 23.09 -11.70 -1.91
N ALA A 269 23.29 -12.78 -1.15
CA ALA A 269 22.62 -12.99 0.13
C ALA A 269 22.87 -11.86 1.17
N ALA A 270 23.99 -11.13 1.05
CA ALA A 270 24.35 -10.00 1.88
C ALA A 270 23.61 -8.69 1.50
N GLU A 271 23.09 -8.60 0.28
CA GLU A 271 22.45 -7.41 -0.27
C GLU A 271 20.92 -7.49 -0.27
N ARG A 272 20.36 -8.68 0.02
CA ARG A 272 18.91 -8.91 0.04
C ARG A 272 18.25 -8.10 1.15
N PRO A 273 17.39 -7.13 0.83
CA PRO A 273 16.68 -6.40 1.86
C PRO A 273 15.58 -7.29 2.46
N ARG A 274 15.30 -7.09 3.74
CA ARG A 274 14.30 -7.84 4.49
C ARG A 274 13.30 -6.89 5.11
N TYR A 275 12.03 -7.24 5.00
CA TYR A 275 10.94 -6.42 5.49
C TYR A 275 9.89 -7.28 6.18
N GLU A 276 9.19 -6.64 7.09
CA GLU A 276 7.97 -7.17 7.69
C GLU A 276 6.86 -6.13 7.57
N TYR A 277 5.61 -6.59 7.40
CA TYR A 277 4.43 -5.75 7.52
C TYR A 277 3.66 -6.09 8.79
N LEU A 278 2.97 -5.10 9.35
CA LEU A 278 2.08 -5.29 10.49
C LEU A 278 0.82 -6.04 10.03
N ALA A 279 0.57 -7.21 10.63
CA ALA A 279 -0.55 -8.09 10.34
C ALA A 279 -1.88 -7.36 10.52
N THR A 280 -2.64 -7.19 9.43
CA THR A 280 -3.89 -6.40 9.43
C THR A 280 -5.04 -7.06 10.20
N GLU A 281 -4.93 -8.36 10.45
CA GLU A 281 -5.82 -9.10 11.33
C GLU A 281 -5.57 -8.85 12.83
N SER A 282 -4.38 -8.37 13.21
CA SER A 282 -3.98 -8.22 14.62
C SER A 282 -4.68 -7.08 15.36
N ASP A 283 -4.71 -7.19 16.69
CA ASP A 283 -5.19 -6.10 17.56
C ASP A 283 -4.30 -4.86 17.49
N SER A 284 -2.99 -5.04 17.22
CA SER A 284 -2.07 -3.92 17.04
C SER A 284 -2.40 -3.10 15.80
N PHE A 285 -2.74 -3.76 14.70
CA PHE A 285 -3.24 -3.06 13.51
C PHE A 285 -4.59 -2.40 13.76
N ALA A 286 -5.51 -3.06 14.50
CA ALA A 286 -6.80 -2.45 14.83
C ALA A 286 -6.63 -1.14 15.63
N ARG A 287 -5.74 -1.12 16.63
CA ARG A 287 -5.40 0.12 17.36
C ARG A 287 -4.73 1.17 16.48
N TYR A 288 -3.83 0.75 15.60
CA TYR A 288 -3.18 1.63 14.63
C TYR A 288 -4.21 2.30 13.70
N ALA A 289 -5.12 1.50 13.13
CA ALA A 289 -6.17 1.98 12.24
C ALA A 289 -7.15 2.93 12.96
N ASP A 290 -7.55 2.61 14.19
CA ASP A 290 -8.36 3.54 15.01
C ASP A 290 -7.62 4.85 15.24
N ALA A 291 -6.33 4.82 15.59
CA ALA A 291 -5.55 6.04 15.78
C ALA A 291 -5.37 6.85 14.47
N ARG A 292 -5.34 6.20 13.30
CA ARG A 292 -5.34 6.89 12.00
C ARG A 292 -6.67 7.59 11.73
N ALA A 293 -7.79 6.92 12.00
CA ALA A 293 -9.14 7.48 11.85
C ALA A 293 -9.47 8.54 12.92
N ASN A 294 -8.90 8.38 14.11
CA ASN A 294 -9.22 9.14 15.30
C ASN A 294 -7.94 9.56 16.01
N ARG A 295 -7.22 10.54 15.43
CA ARG A 295 -6.06 11.16 16.08
C ARG A 295 -6.49 11.79 17.40
N ARG A 296 -5.91 11.30 18.49
CA ARG A 296 -6.18 11.72 19.87
C ARG A 296 -4.88 12.03 20.63
N ASP A 297 -3.74 11.97 19.95
CA ASP A 297 -2.47 12.48 20.45
C ASP A 297 -2.57 13.99 20.69
N GLY A 298 -1.78 14.52 21.64
CA GLY A 298 -2.00 15.85 22.23
C GLY A 298 -2.00 17.05 21.28
N PHE A 299 -1.62 16.86 20.01
CA PHE A 299 -1.75 17.86 18.95
C PHE A 299 -3.19 18.02 18.42
N PHE A 300 -3.99 16.95 18.40
CA PHE A 300 -5.31 16.92 17.78
C PHE A 300 -6.43 17.15 18.80
N ILE A 301 -7.10 18.30 18.72
CA ILE A 301 -8.20 18.68 19.63
C ILE A 301 -9.51 17.96 19.26
N ARG A 302 -9.74 17.66 17.98
CA ARG A 302 -10.97 17.05 17.47
C ARG A 302 -10.65 15.85 16.56
N PRO A 303 -11.05 14.62 16.93
CA PRO A 303 -10.92 13.45 16.06
C PRO A 303 -11.79 13.59 14.80
N ALA A 304 -11.32 13.05 13.67
CA ALA A 304 -12.03 13.11 12.39
C ALA A 304 -13.24 12.16 12.32
N GLY A 305 -13.24 11.06 13.10
CA GLY A 305 -14.32 10.08 13.11
C GLY A 305 -14.23 9.03 12.00
N GLY A 306 -13.16 9.02 11.21
CA GLY A 306 -12.98 8.09 10.09
C GLY A 306 -11.70 8.34 9.30
N ALA A 307 -11.33 7.36 8.47
CA ALA A 307 -10.26 7.49 7.49
C ALA A 307 -10.65 6.74 6.21
N ASP A 308 -10.30 7.34 5.06
CA ASP A 308 -10.21 6.64 3.78
C ASP A 308 -9.25 5.44 3.93
N ILE A 309 -9.53 4.31 3.28
CA ILE A 309 -8.64 3.15 3.22
C ILE A 309 -7.23 3.55 2.77
N CYS A 310 -7.09 4.50 1.83
CA CYS A 310 -5.80 5.00 1.38
C CYS A 310 -5.07 5.88 2.42
N ASN A 311 -5.78 6.34 3.45
CA ASN A 311 -5.21 7.07 4.59
C ASN A 311 -4.89 6.15 5.79
N VAL A 312 -5.00 4.83 5.64
CA VAL A 312 -4.57 3.83 6.64
C VAL A 312 -3.52 2.91 6.02
N PRO A 313 -2.32 3.43 5.68
CA PRO A 313 -1.29 2.60 5.07
C PRO A 313 -0.81 1.54 6.05
N THR A 314 -0.64 0.30 5.58
CA THR A 314 -0.09 -0.79 6.40
C THR A 314 1.35 -0.47 6.79
N PRO A 315 1.67 -0.45 8.10
CA PRO A 315 3.06 -0.27 8.54
C PRO A 315 3.97 -1.37 7.99
N VAL A 316 5.09 -0.95 7.41
CA VAL A 316 6.17 -1.84 6.94
C VAL A 316 7.46 -1.38 7.61
N ARG A 317 8.29 -2.33 8.03
CA ARG A 317 9.60 -2.05 8.62
C ARG A 317 10.69 -2.87 7.95
N ARG A 318 11.89 -2.31 7.85
CA ARG A 318 13.08 -3.05 7.49
C ARG A 318 13.55 -3.89 8.69
N THR A 319 14.05 -5.09 8.43
CA THR A 319 14.65 -5.95 9.46
C THR A 319 16.08 -6.32 9.10
N THR A 320 16.89 -6.54 10.13
CA THR A 320 18.24 -7.10 10.01
C THR A 320 18.21 -8.61 10.25
N ARG A 321 19.26 -9.31 9.83
CA ARG A 321 19.44 -10.73 10.14
C ARG A 321 19.61 -10.95 11.65
#